data_AF-A0A1J0VHX0-F1
#
_entry.id   AF-A0A1J0VHX0-F1
#
_cell.length_a   1.000
_cell.length_b   1.000
_cell.length_c   1.000
_cell.angle_alpha   90.00
_cell.angle_beta   90.00
_cell.angle_gamma   90.00
#
_symmetry.space_group_name_H-M   'P 1'
#
loop_
_entity.id
_entity.type
_entity.pdbx_description
1 polymer ?
#
loop_
_entity_poly.entity_id
_entity_poly.type
_entity_poly.pdbx_seq_one_letter_code
_entity_poly.pdbx_strand_id
1 'polypeptide(L)'
;MSSTSADGGAASPPEASLKSRLRRAERLRKVKAIGLVAPLALFLIVVFVVPIGNMLTSSIDNGSLPEVMPETAATLKQWDGEGLPDEAAFASFAEELRGSRRGGGLGSVGRRLNYEDPEYRGLLMRTMMGLPQASDDWQQALIEIDPAWGETETWRGIQNAAPPYTGRYLLASLDLERGADGDVQRVDQQDRLYQAVFQRTMVIAGGVTLICLALGFPLAYLLATLPAKTSNLLMILVLLPFWTSLLVRTAAWIILLQSNGLANQSLMALGIIESPLQLVFNRIGVFFAMVHILLPFMVLPLYSVMKGISPSYQRAAVSLGAHPFAAFWQVYVPQTVSGVAAGTILVFIMALGYYITPALVGGPADQMVSYYVAYYTNTTNNWGMAASLGSILLVVTLLLYLVYHRLVNRKQMIRS
;
A
#
# COMPACT_ATOMS: atom_id res chain seq x y z
N MET A 1 -17.20 -94.03 12.65
CA MET A 1 -17.89 -92.72 12.75
C MET A 1 -16.86 -91.64 12.49
N SER A 2 -16.82 -91.13 11.26
CA SER A 2 -15.89 -90.07 10.86
C SER A 2 -16.45 -89.28 9.68
N SER A 3 -16.06 -88.01 9.68
CA SER A 3 -16.19 -86.95 8.66
C SER A 3 -17.56 -86.33 8.42
N THR A 4 -17.73 -85.07 8.85
CA THR A 4 -18.32 -84.03 8.00
C THR A 4 -17.68 -82.67 8.28
N SER A 5 -17.28 -82.04 7.18
CA SER A 5 -16.74 -80.70 6.95
C SER A 5 -17.70 -79.56 7.29
N ALA A 6 -17.16 -78.40 7.65
CA ALA A 6 -17.73 -77.11 7.24
C ALA A 6 -16.66 -76.01 7.31
N ASP A 7 -16.13 -75.67 6.14
CA ASP A 7 -15.32 -74.49 5.85
C ASP A 7 -16.27 -73.28 5.75
N GLY A 8 -15.97 -72.21 6.49
CA GLY A 8 -16.82 -71.02 6.63
C GLY A 8 -16.02 -69.76 6.32
N GLY A 9 -15.89 -69.45 5.03
CA GLY A 9 -15.18 -68.28 4.51
C GLY A 9 -15.74 -66.94 5.01
N ALA A 10 -14.90 -66.18 5.71
CA ALA A 10 -15.16 -64.80 6.07
C ALA A 10 -15.11 -63.90 4.83
N ALA A 11 -16.27 -63.46 4.34
CA ALA A 11 -16.36 -62.51 3.24
C ALA A 11 -15.73 -61.16 3.64
N SER A 12 -14.70 -60.74 2.91
CA SER A 12 -14.10 -59.41 3.03
C SER A 12 -15.13 -58.33 2.66
N PRO A 13 -15.25 -57.22 3.42
CA PRO A 13 -16.23 -56.19 3.10
C PRO A 13 -15.93 -55.55 1.72
N PRO A 14 -16.94 -55.24 0.90
CA PRO A 14 -16.73 -54.73 -0.45
C PRO A 14 -15.99 -53.39 -0.41
N GLU A 15 -14.92 -53.26 -1.19
CA GLU A 15 -14.00 -52.10 -1.21
C GLU A 15 -14.71 -50.73 -1.34
N ALA A 16 -15.89 -50.70 -1.96
CA ALA A 16 -16.73 -49.51 -2.10
C ALA A 16 -17.22 -48.95 -0.75
N SER A 17 -17.45 -49.81 0.25
CA SER A 17 -17.86 -49.44 1.62
C SER A 17 -16.73 -48.78 2.42
N LEU A 18 -15.49 -49.24 2.22
CA LEU A 18 -14.32 -48.68 2.90
C LEU A 18 -13.99 -47.29 2.35
N LYS A 19 -14.03 -47.12 1.03
CA LYS A 19 -13.79 -45.83 0.35
C LYS A 19 -14.79 -44.75 0.77
N SER A 20 -16.06 -45.09 0.94
CA SER A 20 -17.09 -44.12 1.35
C SER A 20 -16.93 -43.67 2.82
N ARG A 21 -16.58 -44.61 3.73
CA ARG A 21 -16.29 -44.30 5.14
C ARG A 21 -15.04 -43.43 5.31
N LEU A 22 -13.98 -43.73 4.55
CA LEU A 22 -12.75 -42.91 4.52
C LEU A 22 -13.04 -41.48 4.06
N ARG A 23 -13.77 -41.29 2.94
CA ARG A 23 -14.15 -39.95 2.46
C ARG A 23 -14.98 -39.16 3.47
N ARG A 24 -15.87 -39.82 4.23
CA ARG A 24 -16.68 -39.16 5.28
C ARG A 24 -15.81 -38.74 6.47
N ALA A 25 -14.89 -39.61 6.92
CA ALA A 25 -13.94 -39.29 7.97
C ALA A 25 -12.97 -38.16 7.56
N GLU A 26 -12.49 -38.16 6.31
CA GLU A 26 -11.68 -37.07 5.76
C GLU A 26 -12.46 -35.75 5.65
N ARG A 27 -13.72 -35.78 5.21
CA ARG A 27 -14.58 -34.58 5.21
C ARG A 27 -14.77 -34.02 6.61
N LEU A 28 -15.05 -34.86 7.60
CA LEU A 28 -15.21 -34.42 8.99
C LEU A 28 -13.91 -33.83 9.56
N ARG A 29 -12.75 -34.45 9.26
CA ARG A 29 -11.45 -33.88 9.63
C ARG A 29 -11.19 -32.53 8.94
N LYS A 30 -11.49 -32.41 7.64
CA LYS A 30 -11.37 -31.14 6.90
C LYS A 30 -12.31 -30.08 7.45
N VAL A 31 -13.57 -30.41 7.73
CA VAL A 31 -14.54 -29.47 8.31
C VAL A 31 -14.11 -29.03 9.71
N LYS A 32 -13.59 -29.95 10.54
CA LYS A 32 -13.07 -29.59 11.87
C LYS A 32 -11.82 -28.69 11.78
N ALA A 33 -10.91 -28.97 10.84
CA ALA A 33 -9.75 -28.13 10.59
C ALA A 33 -10.15 -26.74 10.06
N ILE A 34 -11.10 -26.67 9.12
CA ILE A 34 -11.65 -25.41 8.62
C ILE A 34 -12.36 -24.65 9.75
N GLY A 35 -13.15 -25.33 10.57
CA GLY A 35 -13.85 -24.72 11.71
C GLY A 35 -12.92 -24.11 12.75
N LEU A 36 -11.71 -24.65 12.92
CA LEU A 36 -10.68 -24.08 13.81
C LEU A 36 -10.03 -22.81 13.24
N VAL A 37 -9.90 -22.70 11.91
CA VAL A 37 -9.27 -21.55 11.23
C VAL A 37 -10.30 -20.50 10.82
N ALA A 38 -11.57 -20.88 10.63
CA ALA A 38 -12.64 -20.02 10.11
C ALA A 38 -12.88 -18.75 10.93
N PRO A 39 -12.89 -18.74 12.27
CA PRO A 39 -13.07 -17.51 13.04
C PRO A 39 -11.97 -16.47 12.78
N LEU A 40 -10.71 -16.93 12.71
CA LEU A 40 -9.56 -16.06 12.41
C LEU A 40 -9.61 -15.57 10.96
N ALA A 41 -9.93 -16.45 10.01
CA ALA A 41 -10.07 -16.07 8.60
C ALA A 41 -11.21 -15.07 8.39
N LEU A 42 -12.36 -15.28 9.04
CA LEU A 42 -13.50 -14.37 8.98
C LEU A 42 -13.14 -13.01 9.59
N PHE A 43 -12.47 -13.01 10.75
CA PHE A 43 -11.95 -11.78 11.36
C PHE A 43 -11.04 -11.02 10.39
N LEU A 44 -10.09 -11.70 9.73
CA LEU A 44 -9.22 -11.07 8.74
C LEU A 44 -9.99 -10.52 7.54
N ILE A 45 -11.00 -11.24 7.05
CA ILE A 45 -11.84 -10.78 5.93
C ILE A 45 -12.61 -9.52 6.32
N VAL A 46 -13.28 -9.53 7.48
CA VAL A 46 -14.13 -8.43 7.92
C VAL A 46 -13.31 -7.19 8.29
N VAL A 47 -12.17 -7.36 8.96
CA VAL A 47 -11.38 -6.24 9.51
C VAL A 47 -10.38 -5.68 8.50
N PHE A 48 -9.87 -6.50 7.57
CA PHE A 48 -8.87 -6.04 6.61
C PHE A 48 -9.36 -6.09 5.16
N VAL A 49 -9.83 -7.26 4.69
CA VAL A 49 -10.14 -7.45 3.26
C VAL A 49 -11.31 -6.58 2.81
N VAL A 50 -12.40 -6.54 3.59
CA VAL A 50 -13.60 -5.74 3.25
C VAL A 50 -13.28 -4.24 3.28
N PRO A 51 -12.65 -3.65 4.33
CA PRO A 51 -12.27 -2.24 4.31
C PRO A 51 -11.29 -1.88 3.21
N ILE A 52 -10.31 -2.74 2.90
CA ILE A 52 -9.41 -2.52 1.77
C ILE A 52 -10.19 -2.55 0.46
N GLY A 53 -11.10 -3.51 0.27
CA GLY A 53 -11.96 -3.58 -0.92
C GLY A 53 -12.80 -2.32 -1.09
N ASN A 54 -13.45 -1.86 -0.01
CA ASN A 54 -14.24 -0.63 0.01
C ASN A 54 -13.37 0.61 -0.29
N MET A 55 -12.17 0.67 0.29
CA MET A 55 -11.22 1.76 0.02
C MET A 55 -10.77 1.74 -1.45
N LEU A 56 -10.49 0.56 -2.03
CA LEU A 56 -10.11 0.44 -3.44
C LEU A 56 -11.24 0.87 -4.37
N THR A 57 -12.50 0.56 -4.05
CA THR A 57 -13.65 1.05 -4.83
C THR A 57 -13.78 2.56 -4.76
N SER A 58 -13.37 3.21 -3.66
CA SER A 58 -13.35 4.67 -3.57
C SER A 58 -12.47 5.36 -4.61
N SER A 59 -11.52 4.65 -5.24
CA SER A 59 -10.71 5.20 -6.34
C SER A 59 -11.51 5.50 -7.61
N ILE A 60 -12.66 4.84 -7.76
CA ILE A 60 -13.56 4.97 -8.91
C ILE A 60 -14.97 5.42 -8.53
N ASP A 61 -15.32 5.40 -7.24
CA ASP A 61 -16.64 5.76 -6.75
C ASP A 61 -16.88 7.28 -6.85
N ASN A 62 -18.00 7.64 -7.47
CA ASN A 62 -18.50 9.00 -7.58
C ASN A 62 -20.00 9.10 -7.23
N GLY A 63 -20.52 8.15 -6.44
CA GLY A 63 -21.96 8.04 -6.15
C GLY A 63 -22.58 9.23 -5.39
N SER A 64 -21.77 10.10 -4.77
CA SER A 64 -22.26 11.13 -3.83
C SER A 64 -23.24 12.15 -4.42
N LEU A 65 -23.08 12.55 -5.70
CA LEU A 65 -24.02 13.45 -6.37
C LEU A 65 -25.28 12.71 -6.83
N PRO A 66 -25.21 11.61 -7.62
CA PRO A 66 -26.42 10.90 -8.05
C PRO A 66 -27.21 10.23 -6.92
N GLU A 67 -26.61 10.00 -5.75
CA GLU A 67 -27.32 9.49 -4.56
C GLU A 67 -28.15 10.58 -3.84
N VAL A 68 -27.64 11.82 -3.81
CA VAL A 68 -28.27 12.93 -3.09
C VAL A 68 -29.13 13.81 -4.01
N MET A 69 -28.73 13.94 -5.27
CA MET A 69 -29.34 14.79 -6.31
C MET A 69 -29.56 13.97 -7.60
N PRO A 70 -30.39 12.90 -7.56
CA PRO A 70 -30.60 12.01 -8.71
C PRO A 70 -31.20 12.71 -9.94
N GLU A 71 -32.12 13.66 -9.76
CA GLU A 71 -32.75 14.36 -10.88
C GLU A 71 -31.80 15.36 -11.53
N THR A 72 -31.04 16.11 -10.73
CA THR A 72 -29.97 17.00 -11.23
C THR A 72 -28.93 16.20 -12.02
N ALA A 73 -28.51 15.04 -11.49
CA ALA A 73 -27.54 14.19 -12.19
C ALA A 73 -28.11 13.65 -13.51
N ALA A 74 -29.41 13.33 -13.56
CA ALA A 74 -30.07 12.81 -14.76
C ALA A 74 -30.23 13.89 -15.86
N THR A 75 -30.60 15.11 -15.48
CA THR A 75 -30.76 16.25 -16.41
C THR A 75 -29.41 16.70 -16.97
N LEU A 76 -28.40 16.90 -16.10
CA LEU A 76 -27.07 17.32 -16.54
C LEU A 76 -26.36 16.26 -17.37
N LYS A 77 -26.69 14.98 -17.22
CA LYS A 77 -26.14 13.92 -18.08
C LYS A 77 -26.62 14.02 -19.53
N GLN A 78 -27.78 14.63 -19.77
CA GLN A 78 -28.35 14.82 -21.11
C GLN A 78 -27.94 16.17 -21.76
N TRP A 79 -27.47 17.11 -20.94
CA TRP A 79 -26.94 18.39 -21.41
C TRP A 79 -25.65 18.19 -22.23
N ASP A 80 -25.49 18.95 -23.30
CA ASP A 80 -24.36 18.87 -24.23
C ASP A 80 -23.07 19.51 -23.69
N GLY A 81 -23.16 20.25 -22.59
CA GLY A 81 -22.02 20.92 -21.95
C GLY A 81 -21.66 22.27 -22.59
N GLU A 82 -22.50 22.77 -23.50
CA GLU A 82 -22.39 24.09 -24.12
C GLU A 82 -23.45 25.05 -23.53
N GLY A 83 -23.07 26.31 -23.32
CA GLY A 83 -23.99 27.33 -22.80
C GLY A 83 -24.44 27.07 -21.36
N LEU A 84 -25.68 27.44 -21.03
CA LEU A 84 -26.28 27.13 -19.73
C LEU A 84 -27.23 25.95 -19.90
N PRO A 85 -27.36 25.07 -18.88
CA PRO A 85 -28.30 23.97 -18.96
C PRO A 85 -29.75 24.47 -18.96
N ASP A 86 -30.68 23.61 -19.36
CA ASP A 86 -32.09 23.97 -19.40
C ASP A 86 -32.64 24.34 -18.02
N GLU A 87 -33.68 25.17 -17.99
CA GLU A 87 -34.38 25.60 -16.76
C GLU A 87 -34.80 24.42 -15.86
N ALA A 88 -35.11 23.26 -16.44
CA ALA A 88 -35.39 22.04 -15.69
C ALA A 88 -34.22 21.58 -14.81
N ALA A 89 -32.96 21.77 -15.25
CA ALA A 89 -31.78 21.43 -14.46
C ALA A 89 -31.60 22.39 -13.28
N PHE A 90 -31.85 23.69 -13.48
CA PHE A 90 -31.83 24.70 -12.41
C PHE A 90 -32.92 24.41 -11.36
N ALA A 91 -34.13 24.04 -11.81
CA ALA A 91 -35.25 23.68 -10.95
C ALA A 91 -34.96 22.42 -10.10
N SER A 92 -34.57 21.32 -10.75
CA SER A 92 -34.23 20.06 -10.06
C SER A 92 -33.09 20.29 -9.05
N PHE A 93 -32.06 21.05 -9.42
CA PHE A 93 -30.96 21.37 -8.51
C PHE A 93 -31.42 22.16 -7.28
N ALA A 94 -32.23 23.20 -7.46
CA ALA A 94 -32.73 24.01 -6.35
C ALA A 94 -33.62 23.20 -5.38
N GLU A 95 -34.50 22.34 -5.92
CA GLU A 95 -35.37 21.48 -5.11
C GLU A 95 -34.59 20.42 -4.33
N GLU A 96 -33.66 19.72 -4.97
CA GLU A 96 -32.83 18.70 -4.33
C GLU A 96 -31.84 19.31 -3.34
N LEU A 97 -31.29 20.50 -3.65
CA LEU A 97 -30.46 21.26 -2.72
C LEU A 97 -31.24 21.60 -1.45
N ARG A 98 -32.50 22.04 -1.57
CA ARG A 98 -33.39 22.27 -0.42
C ARG A 98 -33.68 20.98 0.35
N GLY A 99 -33.93 19.87 -0.35
CA GLY A 99 -34.18 18.55 0.25
C GLY A 99 -32.98 18.02 1.04
N SER A 100 -31.76 18.27 0.56
CA SER A 100 -30.50 17.82 1.17
C SER A 100 -30.24 18.37 2.58
N ARG A 101 -30.91 19.47 2.96
CA ARG A 101 -30.84 20.10 4.29
C ARG A 101 -31.31 19.19 5.43
N ARG A 102 -32.28 18.31 5.17
CA ARG A 102 -32.86 17.42 6.19
C ARG A 102 -32.10 16.08 6.33
N GLY A 103 -31.33 15.69 5.32
CA GLY A 103 -30.65 14.38 5.24
C GLY A 103 -29.12 14.41 5.39
N GLY A 104 -28.48 15.58 5.49
CA GLY A 104 -27.03 15.69 5.62
C GLY A 104 -26.24 15.45 4.31
N GLY A 105 -26.93 15.22 3.19
CA GLY A 105 -26.32 14.94 1.88
C GLY A 105 -25.55 16.12 1.27
N LEU A 106 -25.82 17.35 1.69
CA LEU A 106 -25.06 18.52 1.21
C LEU A 106 -23.56 18.39 1.49
N GLY A 107 -23.21 17.81 2.64
CA GLY A 107 -21.81 17.65 3.03
C GLY A 107 -21.05 16.63 2.18
N SER A 108 -21.72 15.61 1.64
CA SER A 108 -21.11 14.65 0.71
C SER A 108 -20.99 15.25 -0.69
N VAL A 109 -22.06 15.86 -1.20
CA VAL A 109 -22.07 16.55 -2.51
C VAL A 109 -21.04 17.67 -2.55
N GLY A 110 -21.03 18.53 -1.53
CA GLY A 110 -20.08 19.63 -1.43
C GLY A 110 -18.64 19.15 -1.37
N ARG A 111 -18.34 18.06 -0.64
CA ARG A 111 -16.98 17.47 -0.66
C ARG A 111 -16.58 16.97 -2.04
N ARG A 112 -17.51 16.36 -2.79
CA ARG A 112 -17.23 15.84 -4.12
C ARG A 112 -16.99 16.96 -5.13
N LEU A 113 -17.85 17.97 -5.13
CA LEU A 113 -17.71 19.13 -6.03
C LEU A 113 -16.47 19.96 -5.69
N ASN A 114 -16.05 19.98 -4.41
CA ASN A 114 -14.79 20.60 -4.00
C ASN A 114 -13.52 19.98 -4.63
N TYR A 115 -13.63 18.80 -5.27
CA TYR A 115 -12.53 18.24 -6.06
C TYR A 115 -12.50 18.72 -7.52
N GLU A 116 -13.60 19.31 -8.02
CA GLU A 116 -13.64 19.98 -9.32
C GLU A 116 -13.20 21.43 -9.16
N ASP A 117 -13.80 22.15 -8.20
CA ASP A 117 -13.42 23.52 -7.85
C ASP A 117 -13.50 23.73 -6.32
N PRO A 118 -12.45 24.24 -5.64
CA PRO A 118 -12.49 24.56 -4.22
C PRO A 118 -13.62 25.52 -3.80
N GLU A 119 -14.15 26.34 -4.71
CA GLU A 119 -15.19 27.33 -4.41
C GLU A 119 -16.60 26.72 -4.26
N TYR A 120 -16.84 25.51 -4.80
CA TYR A 120 -18.16 24.87 -4.76
C TYR A 120 -18.76 24.76 -3.36
N ARG A 121 -17.93 24.49 -2.34
CA ARG A 121 -18.45 24.35 -0.97
C ARG A 121 -19.05 25.67 -0.45
N GLY A 122 -18.41 26.79 -0.76
CA GLY A 122 -18.91 28.13 -0.43
C GLY A 122 -20.15 28.46 -1.25
N LEU A 123 -20.08 28.23 -2.57
CA LEU A 123 -21.18 28.44 -3.51
C LEU A 123 -22.46 27.71 -3.09
N LEU A 124 -22.37 26.42 -2.79
CA LEU A 124 -23.52 25.61 -2.34
C LEU A 124 -24.12 26.11 -1.03
N MET A 125 -23.29 26.53 -0.08
CA MET A 125 -23.77 27.06 1.20
C MET A 125 -24.48 28.40 1.03
N ARG A 126 -23.91 29.33 0.24
CA ARG A 126 -24.55 30.62 -0.09
C ARG A 126 -25.89 30.39 -0.79
N THR A 127 -25.90 29.53 -1.79
CA THR A 127 -27.08 29.15 -2.55
C THR A 127 -28.16 28.57 -1.65
N MET A 128 -27.81 27.59 -0.80
CA MET A 128 -28.75 27.00 0.15
C MET A 128 -29.36 28.03 1.11
N MET A 129 -28.58 29.02 1.57
CA MET A 129 -29.07 30.05 2.48
C MET A 129 -29.96 31.08 1.78
N GLY A 130 -29.71 31.38 0.51
CA GLY A 130 -30.43 32.36 -0.31
C GLY A 130 -31.62 31.81 -1.09
N LEU A 131 -31.83 30.49 -1.13
CA LEU A 131 -32.87 29.86 -1.94
C LEU A 131 -34.30 30.35 -1.58
N PRO A 132 -35.09 30.86 -2.54
CA PRO A 132 -36.50 31.20 -2.33
C PRO A 132 -37.34 29.93 -2.09
N GLN A 133 -38.57 30.07 -1.56
CA GLN A 133 -39.44 28.91 -1.34
C GLN A 133 -39.97 28.31 -2.65
N ALA A 134 -40.29 29.16 -3.62
CA ALA A 134 -40.66 28.80 -4.98
C ALA A 134 -40.15 29.90 -5.92
N SER A 135 -39.85 29.54 -7.16
CA SER A 135 -39.51 30.48 -8.22
C SER A 135 -40.23 30.06 -9.49
N ASP A 136 -40.65 31.04 -10.29
CA ASP A 136 -41.15 30.81 -11.66
C ASP A 136 -39.99 30.75 -12.68
N ASP A 137 -38.81 31.25 -12.29
CA ASP A 137 -37.55 31.25 -13.06
C ASP A 137 -36.40 30.92 -12.08
N TRP A 138 -35.98 29.66 -12.07
CA TRP A 138 -34.89 29.15 -11.23
C TRP A 138 -33.53 29.56 -11.75
N GLN A 139 -33.36 29.72 -13.06
CA GLN A 139 -32.13 30.24 -13.64
C GLN A 139 -31.81 31.63 -13.09
N GLN A 140 -32.73 32.57 -13.22
CA GLN A 140 -32.53 33.94 -12.71
C GLN A 140 -32.38 33.94 -11.19
N ALA A 141 -33.19 33.18 -10.46
CA ALA A 141 -33.13 33.13 -9.00
C ALA A 141 -31.78 32.62 -8.47
N LEU A 142 -31.16 31.63 -9.12
CA LEU A 142 -29.85 31.11 -8.73
C LEU A 142 -28.73 32.10 -9.07
N ILE A 143 -28.78 32.74 -10.24
CA ILE A 143 -27.81 33.76 -10.66
C ILE A 143 -27.85 35.00 -9.76
N GLU A 144 -29.02 35.40 -9.29
CA GLU A 144 -29.18 36.51 -8.34
C GLU A 144 -28.54 36.22 -6.97
N ILE A 145 -28.50 34.96 -6.55
CA ILE A 145 -27.83 34.56 -5.30
C ILE A 145 -26.31 34.58 -5.48
N ASP A 146 -25.82 34.04 -6.60
CA ASP A 146 -24.40 33.99 -6.92
C ASP A 146 -24.16 34.00 -8.44
N PRO A 147 -23.39 34.96 -8.99
CA PRO A 147 -23.11 35.04 -10.43
C PRO A 147 -22.47 33.79 -11.03
N ALA A 148 -21.78 32.97 -10.22
CA ALA A 148 -21.14 31.73 -10.69
C ALA A 148 -22.14 30.74 -11.32
N TRP A 149 -23.43 30.79 -10.94
CA TRP A 149 -24.47 29.95 -11.57
C TRP A 149 -24.79 30.34 -13.01
N GLY A 150 -24.36 31.52 -13.44
CA GLY A 150 -24.45 31.99 -14.83
C GLY A 150 -23.24 31.59 -15.68
N GLU A 151 -22.28 30.86 -15.11
CA GLU A 151 -21.09 30.39 -15.82
C GLU A 151 -21.25 28.92 -16.22
N THR A 152 -20.95 28.61 -17.48
CA THR A 152 -20.98 27.24 -18.03
C THR A 152 -20.05 26.28 -17.28
N GLU A 153 -18.87 26.76 -16.85
CA GLU A 153 -17.89 25.93 -16.13
C GLU A 153 -18.44 25.39 -14.80
N THR A 154 -19.23 26.20 -14.09
CA THR A 154 -19.90 25.79 -12.84
C THR A 154 -20.83 24.60 -13.06
N TRP A 155 -21.59 24.59 -14.15
CA TRP A 155 -22.47 23.47 -14.48
C TRP A 155 -21.70 22.28 -15.02
N ARG A 156 -20.62 22.52 -15.78
CA ARG A 156 -19.75 21.47 -16.30
C ARG A 156 -19.04 20.70 -15.17
N GLY A 157 -18.61 21.37 -14.10
CA GLY A 157 -18.07 20.68 -12.93
C GLY A 157 -19.10 19.79 -12.23
N ILE A 158 -20.37 20.21 -12.16
CA ILE A 158 -21.46 19.36 -11.62
C ILE A 158 -21.75 18.19 -12.56
N GLN A 159 -21.79 18.43 -13.87
CA GLN A 159 -21.95 17.40 -14.89
C GLN A 159 -20.83 16.36 -14.83
N ASN A 160 -19.58 16.78 -14.65
CA ASN A 160 -18.43 15.89 -14.45
C ASN A 160 -18.56 15.03 -13.18
N ALA A 161 -19.29 15.53 -12.18
CA ALA A 161 -19.61 14.79 -10.96
C ALA A 161 -20.87 13.91 -11.06
N ALA A 162 -21.68 14.02 -12.11
CA ALA A 162 -22.93 13.28 -12.28
C ALA A 162 -22.78 11.76 -12.52
N PRO A 163 -21.76 11.27 -13.27
CA PRO A 163 -21.57 9.83 -13.45
C PRO A 163 -21.25 9.13 -12.11
N PRO A 164 -21.84 7.97 -11.82
CA PRO A 164 -21.61 7.24 -10.56
C PRO A 164 -20.18 6.68 -10.43
N TYR A 165 -19.43 6.63 -11.54
CA TYR A 165 -18.05 6.19 -11.57
C TYR A 165 -17.15 7.21 -12.25
N THR A 166 -15.93 7.38 -11.73
CA THR A 166 -14.92 8.27 -12.29
C THR A 166 -13.58 7.55 -12.52
N GLY A 167 -12.94 7.84 -13.65
CA GLY A 167 -11.55 7.42 -13.90
C GLY A 167 -10.53 8.51 -13.55
N ARG A 168 -10.97 9.68 -13.09
CA ARG A 168 -10.14 10.88 -12.94
C ARG A 168 -8.99 10.65 -11.95
N TYR A 169 -9.25 10.06 -10.79
CA TYR A 169 -8.20 9.82 -9.79
C TYR A 169 -7.16 8.80 -10.26
N LEU A 170 -7.58 7.79 -11.01
CA LEU A 170 -6.67 6.79 -11.60
C LEU A 170 -5.79 7.43 -12.68
N LEU A 171 -6.37 8.25 -13.56
CA LEU A 171 -5.61 9.01 -14.56
C LEU A 171 -4.65 10.00 -13.87
N ALA A 172 -5.15 10.78 -12.91
CA ALA A 172 -4.34 11.77 -12.19
C ALA A 172 -3.14 11.12 -11.48
N SER A 173 -3.33 9.96 -10.85
CA SER A 173 -2.24 9.22 -10.20
C SER A 173 -1.14 8.72 -11.15
N LEU A 174 -1.41 8.73 -12.46
CA LEU A 174 -0.48 8.41 -13.53
C LEU A 174 -0.01 9.67 -14.27
N ASP A 175 -0.25 10.87 -13.74
CA ASP A 175 0.00 12.16 -14.40
C ASP A 175 -0.73 12.29 -15.76
N LEU A 176 -1.95 11.75 -15.83
CA LEU A 176 -2.86 11.84 -16.98
C LEU A 176 -4.13 12.61 -16.60
N GLU A 177 -4.69 13.34 -17.55
CA GLU A 177 -5.96 14.04 -17.42
C GLU A 177 -6.84 13.81 -18.65
N ARG A 178 -8.13 14.10 -18.53
CA ARG A 178 -9.02 14.14 -19.70
C ARG A 178 -9.15 15.59 -20.14
N GLY A 179 -8.82 15.86 -21.40
CA GLY A 179 -9.04 17.17 -22.01
C GLY A 179 -10.53 17.45 -22.20
N ALA A 180 -10.85 18.69 -22.60
CA ALA A 180 -12.22 19.13 -22.86
C ALA A 180 -12.93 18.26 -23.94
N ASP A 181 -12.18 17.75 -24.90
CA ASP A 181 -12.68 16.86 -25.97
C ASP A 181 -12.89 15.40 -25.51
N GLY A 182 -12.64 15.10 -24.23
CA GLY A 182 -12.75 13.75 -23.67
C GLY A 182 -11.54 12.84 -23.91
N ASP A 183 -10.54 13.28 -24.67
CA ASP A 183 -9.30 12.53 -24.92
C ASP A 183 -8.37 12.52 -23.69
N VAL A 184 -7.62 11.43 -23.52
CA VAL A 184 -6.66 11.28 -22.40
C VAL A 184 -5.33 11.89 -22.79
N GLN A 185 -4.98 12.99 -22.14
CA GLN A 185 -3.74 13.72 -22.37
C GLN A 185 -2.83 13.64 -21.14
N ARG A 186 -1.54 13.92 -21.34
CA ARG A 186 -0.60 14.01 -20.22
C ARG A 186 -0.71 15.40 -19.62
N VAL A 187 -0.79 15.44 -18.29
CA VAL A 187 -0.73 16.70 -17.55
C VAL A 187 0.57 17.43 -17.91
N ASP A 188 0.53 18.76 -17.87
CA ASP A 188 1.66 19.63 -18.13
C ASP A 188 2.91 19.25 -17.33
N GLN A 189 4.08 19.45 -17.92
CA GLN A 189 5.35 18.92 -17.38
C GLN A 189 5.66 19.44 -15.96
N GLN A 190 5.18 20.63 -15.61
CA GLN A 190 5.37 21.25 -14.29
C GLN A 190 4.52 20.59 -13.21
N ASP A 191 3.39 19.98 -13.59
CA ASP A 191 2.42 19.37 -12.69
C ASP A 191 2.54 17.84 -12.60
N ARG A 192 3.47 17.24 -13.38
CA ARG A 192 3.79 15.80 -13.30
C ARG A 192 4.53 15.48 -12.01
N LEU A 193 3.78 15.01 -11.03
CA LEU A 193 4.29 14.71 -9.69
C LEU A 193 4.36 13.20 -9.44
N TYR A 194 3.31 12.46 -9.81
CA TYR A 194 3.10 11.13 -9.25
C TYR A 194 4.04 10.10 -9.85
N GLN A 195 4.30 10.12 -11.16
CA GLN A 195 5.27 9.20 -11.78
C GLN A 195 6.66 9.36 -11.15
N ALA A 196 7.09 10.60 -10.92
CA ALA A 196 8.36 10.89 -10.27
C ALA A 196 8.39 10.38 -8.82
N VAL A 197 7.28 10.53 -8.08
CA VAL A 197 7.14 10.03 -6.71
C VAL A 197 7.13 8.48 -6.67
N PHE A 198 6.47 7.81 -7.61
CA PHE A 198 6.51 6.35 -7.74
C PHE A 198 7.93 5.85 -8.03
N GLN A 199 8.61 6.43 -9.02
CA GLN A 199 10.00 6.08 -9.34
C GLN A 199 10.92 6.28 -8.14
N ARG A 200 10.79 7.43 -7.46
CA ARG A 200 11.55 7.74 -6.25
C ARG A 200 11.29 6.72 -5.13
N THR A 201 10.03 6.36 -4.90
CA THR A 201 9.64 5.36 -3.90
C THR A 201 10.31 4.02 -4.19
N MET A 202 10.32 3.60 -5.46
CA MET A 202 10.99 2.37 -5.90
C MET A 202 12.51 2.43 -5.71
N VAL A 203 13.14 3.56 -6.04
CA VAL A 203 14.59 3.76 -5.89
C VAL A 203 15.00 3.76 -4.41
N ILE A 204 14.28 4.47 -3.54
CA ILE A 204 14.56 4.47 -2.10
C ILE A 204 14.35 3.07 -1.53
N ALA A 205 13.19 2.45 -1.77
CA ALA A 205 12.88 1.13 -1.23
C ALA A 205 13.88 0.07 -1.71
N GLY A 206 14.24 0.09 -2.99
CA GLY A 206 15.27 -0.77 -3.55
C GLY A 206 16.64 -0.53 -2.91
N GLY A 207 17.08 0.73 -2.83
CA GLY A 207 18.37 1.07 -2.22
C GLY A 207 18.46 0.69 -0.75
N VAL A 208 17.42 0.96 0.04
CA VAL A 208 17.36 0.58 1.47
C VAL A 208 17.42 -0.94 1.59
N THR A 209 16.67 -1.67 0.76
CA THR A 209 16.69 -3.13 0.77
C THR A 209 18.07 -3.69 0.44
N LEU A 210 18.75 -3.14 -0.57
CA LEU A 210 20.09 -3.57 -0.95
C LEU A 210 21.11 -3.29 0.14
N ILE A 211 21.06 -2.12 0.79
CA ILE A 211 21.95 -1.78 1.91
C ILE A 211 21.65 -2.69 3.11
N CYS A 212 20.37 -2.92 3.44
CA CYS A 212 19.97 -3.85 4.50
C CYS A 212 20.46 -5.27 4.19
N LEU A 213 20.41 -5.74 2.95
CA LEU A 213 20.94 -7.05 2.57
C LEU A 213 22.47 -7.09 2.70
N ALA A 214 23.17 -6.06 2.22
CA ALA A 214 24.62 -5.97 2.28
C ALA A 214 25.16 -5.98 3.72
N LEU A 215 24.45 -5.32 4.66
CA LEU A 215 24.81 -5.30 6.09
C LEU A 215 24.22 -6.48 6.87
N GLY A 216 22.99 -6.89 6.54
CA GLY A 216 22.25 -7.93 7.23
C GLY A 216 22.78 -9.33 6.94
N PHE A 217 23.30 -9.59 5.74
CA PHE A 217 23.91 -10.86 5.37
C PHE A 217 25.12 -11.22 6.24
N PRO A 218 26.20 -10.39 6.33
CA PRO A 218 27.35 -10.71 7.18
C PRO A 218 26.96 -10.77 8.66
N LEU A 219 26.06 -9.90 9.11
CA LEU A 219 25.56 -9.93 10.49
C LEU A 219 24.82 -11.24 10.81
N ALA A 220 23.91 -11.68 9.94
CA ALA A 220 23.18 -12.94 10.11
C ALA A 220 24.11 -14.15 10.04
N TYR A 221 25.11 -14.13 9.16
CA TYR A 221 26.14 -15.17 9.07
C TYR A 221 26.98 -15.27 10.35
N LEU A 222 27.39 -14.13 10.91
CA LEU A 222 28.07 -14.08 12.20
C LEU A 222 27.20 -14.66 13.32
N LEU A 223 25.93 -14.24 13.39
CA LEU A 223 24.99 -14.76 14.39
C LEU A 223 24.77 -16.27 14.26
N ALA A 224 24.74 -16.81 13.04
CA ALA A 224 24.52 -18.23 12.78
C ALA A 224 25.73 -19.09 13.17
N THR A 225 26.95 -18.55 13.07
CA THR A 225 28.21 -19.29 13.33
C THR A 225 28.68 -19.20 14.78
N LEU A 226 28.26 -18.18 15.53
CA LEU A 226 28.63 -18.00 16.94
C LEU A 226 27.98 -19.01 17.90
N PRO A 227 28.61 -19.27 19.07
CA PRO A 227 28.00 -20.04 20.16
C PRO A 227 26.61 -19.51 20.54
N ALA A 228 25.69 -20.40 20.95
CA ALA A 228 24.30 -20.03 21.21
C ALA A 228 24.12 -18.88 22.20
N LYS A 229 24.96 -18.81 23.25
CA LYS A 229 24.89 -17.72 24.25
C LYS A 229 25.20 -16.35 23.66
N THR A 230 26.29 -16.23 22.90
CA THR A 230 26.70 -14.96 22.29
C THR A 230 25.79 -14.58 21.12
N SER A 231 25.39 -15.57 20.31
CA SER A 231 24.38 -15.41 19.25
C SER A 231 23.07 -14.83 19.79
N ASN A 232 22.55 -15.40 20.89
CA ASN A 232 21.31 -14.91 21.50
C ASN A 232 21.48 -13.50 22.09
N LEU A 233 22.61 -13.19 22.73
CA LEU A 233 22.88 -11.84 23.25
C LEU A 233 22.92 -10.79 22.12
N LEU A 234 23.65 -11.07 21.04
CA LEU A 234 23.72 -10.16 19.90
C LEU A 234 22.36 -10.05 19.19
N MET A 235 21.57 -11.12 19.13
CA MET A 235 20.20 -11.06 18.62
C MET A 235 19.32 -10.13 19.47
N ILE A 236 19.46 -10.14 20.80
CA ILE A 236 18.76 -9.18 21.67
C ILE A 236 19.14 -7.74 21.30
N LEU A 237 20.42 -7.46 21.02
CA LEU A 237 20.86 -6.12 20.59
C LEU A 237 20.25 -5.72 19.23
N VAL A 238 20.14 -6.66 18.29
CA VAL A 238 19.48 -6.41 16.98
C VAL A 238 17.98 -6.13 17.15
N LEU A 239 17.33 -6.75 18.14
CA LEU A 239 15.90 -6.58 18.41
C LEU A 239 15.60 -5.40 19.35
N LEU A 240 16.59 -4.86 20.05
CA LEU A 240 16.46 -3.72 20.96
C LEU A 240 15.72 -2.53 20.34
N PRO A 241 15.94 -2.15 19.06
CA PRO A 241 15.22 -1.04 18.44
C PRO A 241 13.69 -1.23 18.41
N PHE A 242 13.17 -2.46 18.43
CA PHE A 242 11.72 -2.70 18.45
C PHE A 242 11.03 -2.24 19.72
N TRP A 243 11.75 -2.18 20.84
CA TRP A 243 11.21 -1.74 22.13
C TRP A 243 11.06 -0.22 22.20
N THR A 244 11.62 0.49 21.23
CA THR A 244 11.58 1.95 21.17
C THR A 244 10.60 2.44 20.10
N SER A 245 9.85 3.49 20.43
CA SER A 245 8.91 4.10 19.50
C SER A 245 9.61 4.57 18.22
N LEU A 246 8.94 4.38 17.09
CA LEU A 246 9.41 4.82 15.77
C LEU A 246 9.71 6.32 15.75
N LEU A 247 8.82 7.12 16.36
CA LEU A 247 8.93 8.57 16.38
C LEU A 247 10.14 9.03 17.20
N VAL A 248 10.36 8.41 18.36
CA VAL A 248 11.51 8.72 19.22
C VAL A 248 12.82 8.41 18.50
N ARG A 249 12.92 7.24 17.85
CA ARG A 249 14.10 6.87 17.03
C ARG A 249 14.32 7.86 15.89
N THR A 250 13.25 8.26 15.22
CA THR A 250 13.33 9.20 14.09
C THR A 250 13.80 10.57 14.55
N ALA A 251 13.26 11.09 15.66
CA ALA A 251 13.70 12.34 16.27
C ALA A 251 15.16 12.29 16.75
N ALA A 252 15.57 11.17 17.35
CA ALA A 252 16.96 10.96 17.74
C ALA A 252 17.90 11.03 16.53
N TRP A 253 17.55 10.39 15.41
CA TRP A 253 18.33 10.50 14.17
C TRP A 253 18.40 11.91 13.62
N ILE A 254 17.32 12.70 13.70
CA ILE A 254 17.35 14.11 13.31
C ILE A 254 18.40 14.87 14.11
N ILE A 255 18.40 14.72 15.44
CA ILE A 255 19.36 15.40 16.32
C ILE A 255 20.80 14.93 16.08
N LEU A 256 21.00 13.62 15.90
CA LEU A 256 22.33 13.05 15.67
C LEU A 256 22.95 13.45 14.33
N LEU A 257 22.12 13.58 13.27
CA LEU A 257 22.53 13.88 11.89
C LEU A 257 22.49 15.37 11.55
N GLN A 258 22.09 16.24 12.47
CA GLN A 258 22.19 17.68 12.29
C GLN A 258 23.65 18.12 12.04
N SER A 259 23.84 19.30 11.46
CA SER A 259 25.18 19.85 11.18
C SER A 259 26.04 19.97 12.44
N ASN A 260 25.42 20.32 13.58
CA ASN A 260 26.07 20.36 14.89
C ASN A 260 25.88 19.07 15.69
N GLY A 261 25.38 18.00 15.09
CA GLY A 261 25.09 16.73 15.74
C GLY A 261 26.35 15.88 15.97
N LEU A 262 26.20 14.85 16.81
CA LEU A 262 27.28 13.92 17.15
C LEU A 262 27.94 13.27 15.92
N ALA A 263 27.19 13.00 14.85
CA ALA A 263 27.75 12.38 13.65
C ALA A 263 28.80 13.28 12.99
N ASN A 264 28.46 14.55 12.71
CA ASN A 264 29.38 15.51 12.12
C ASN A 264 30.56 15.82 13.04
N GLN A 265 30.31 16.02 14.34
CA GLN A 265 31.37 16.24 15.33
C GLN A 265 32.37 15.07 15.39
N SER A 266 31.88 13.82 15.35
CA SER A 266 32.74 12.64 15.35
C SER A 266 33.56 12.53 14.06
N LEU A 267 32.95 12.79 12.89
CA LEU A 267 33.65 12.76 11.61
C LEU A 267 34.74 13.84 11.51
N MET A 268 34.46 15.04 12.03
CA MET A 268 35.43 16.13 12.12
C MET A 268 36.56 15.80 13.10
N ALA A 269 36.24 15.23 14.28
CA ALA A 269 37.24 14.82 15.27
C ALA A 269 38.18 13.73 14.75
N LEU A 270 37.68 12.84 13.88
CA LEU A 270 38.48 11.83 13.20
C LEU A 270 39.28 12.37 11.99
N GLY A 271 39.11 13.64 11.62
CA GLY A 271 39.77 14.25 10.46
C GLY A 271 39.26 13.74 9.11
N ILE A 272 38.07 13.13 9.05
CA ILE A 272 37.49 12.58 7.81
C ILE A 272 36.87 13.71 6.96
N ILE A 273 36.34 14.75 7.61
CA ILE A 273 35.70 15.90 6.96
C ILE A 273 36.22 17.22 7.55
N GLU A 274 36.34 18.24 6.71
CA GLU A 274 36.79 19.58 7.09
C GLU A 274 35.64 20.51 7.51
N SER A 275 34.44 20.28 6.95
CA SER A 275 33.23 21.06 7.22
C SER A 275 32.02 20.15 7.48
N PRO A 276 31.04 20.57 8.31
CA PRO A 276 29.84 19.78 8.58
C PRO A 276 29.07 19.44 7.30
N LEU A 277 28.73 18.17 7.12
CA LEU A 277 27.88 17.70 6.03
C LEU A 277 26.41 17.86 6.41
N GLN A 278 25.58 18.24 5.44
CA GLN A 278 24.13 18.13 5.60
C GLN A 278 23.76 16.65 5.52
N LEU A 279 23.49 16.01 6.66
CA LEU A 279 23.12 14.58 6.75
C LEU A 279 21.63 14.36 7.07
N VAL A 280 20.89 15.45 7.30
CA VAL A 280 19.47 15.46 7.62
C VAL A 280 18.71 16.38 6.65
N PHE A 281 17.41 16.13 6.48
CA PHE A 281 16.53 16.78 5.51
C PHE A 281 16.95 16.51 4.05
N ASN A 282 17.52 15.33 3.83
CA ASN A 282 17.91 14.86 2.51
C ASN A 282 17.87 13.33 2.42
N ARG A 283 18.12 12.83 1.21
CA ARG A 283 18.14 11.41 0.88
C ARG A 283 19.07 10.57 1.78
N ILE A 284 20.25 11.10 2.16
CA ILE A 284 21.24 10.36 2.96
C ILE A 284 20.67 10.04 4.33
N GLY A 285 20.09 11.02 5.01
CA GLY A 285 19.44 10.82 6.30
C GLY A 285 18.30 9.81 6.24
N VAL A 286 17.51 9.84 5.15
CA VAL A 286 16.44 8.86 4.91
C VAL A 286 17.01 7.44 4.80
N PHE A 287 18.07 7.22 4.02
CA PHE A 287 18.71 5.90 3.92
C PHE A 287 19.23 5.43 5.27
N PHE A 288 19.95 6.28 6.02
CA PHE A 288 20.48 5.91 7.33
C PHE A 288 19.39 5.50 8.31
N ALA A 289 18.36 6.34 8.48
CA ALA A 289 17.29 6.09 9.42
C ALA A 289 16.46 4.85 9.02
N MET A 290 16.11 4.72 7.73
CA MET A 290 15.35 3.56 7.24
C MET A 290 16.15 2.26 7.33
N VAL A 291 17.44 2.27 6.96
CA VAL A 291 18.30 1.07 7.09
C VAL A 291 18.38 0.63 8.54
N HIS A 292 18.64 1.54 9.48
CA HIS A 292 18.68 1.20 10.91
C HIS A 292 17.35 0.57 11.40
N ILE A 293 16.21 1.13 10.97
CA ILE A 293 14.90 0.65 11.41
C ILE A 293 14.56 -0.70 10.76
N LEU A 294 14.93 -0.91 9.49
CA LEU A 294 14.54 -2.08 8.71
C LEU A 294 15.56 -3.22 8.75
N LEU A 295 16.80 -2.97 9.16
CA LEU A 295 17.86 -3.99 9.26
C LEU A 295 17.43 -5.25 10.04
N PRO A 296 16.76 -5.16 11.21
CA PRO A 296 16.36 -6.35 11.95
C PRO A 296 15.43 -7.28 11.15
N PHE A 297 14.56 -6.71 10.30
CA PHE A 297 13.67 -7.48 9.43
C PHE A 297 14.40 -8.20 8.30
N MET A 298 15.58 -7.73 7.88
CA MET A 298 16.46 -8.47 6.97
C MET A 298 17.18 -9.61 7.70
N VAL A 299 17.69 -9.32 8.90
CA VAL A 299 18.51 -10.26 9.69
C VAL A 299 17.72 -11.49 10.11
N LEU A 300 16.45 -11.33 10.53
CA LEU A 300 15.65 -12.43 11.09
C LEU A 300 15.43 -13.59 10.09
N PRO A 301 14.93 -13.37 8.85
CA PRO A 301 14.77 -14.44 7.88
C PRO A 301 16.10 -15.06 7.43
N LEU A 302 17.14 -14.24 7.27
CA LEU A 302 18.49 -14.71 6.95
C LEU A 302 19.02 -15.65 8.03
N TYR A 303 18.97 -15.21 9.29
CA TYR A 303 19.43 -15.98 10.43
C TYR A 303 18.67 -17.30 10.57
N SER A 304 17.34 -17.28 10.40
CA SER A 304 16.51 -18.48 10.48
C SER A 304 16.93 -19.58 9.49
N VAL A 305 17.29 -19.20 8.26
CA VAL A 305 17.78 -20.15 7.25
C VAL A 305 19.24 -20.53 7.51
N MET A 306 20.10 -19.54 7.77
CA MET A 306 21.54 -19.75 7.97
C MET A 306 21.86 -20.66 9.16
N LYS A 307 21.08 -20.58 10.25
CA LYS A 307 21.23 -21.44 11.44
C LYS A 307 21.01 -22.93 11.12
N GLY A 308 20.20 -23.24 10.11
CA GLY A 308 19.91 -24.61 9.68
C GLY A 308 20.97 -25.23 8.78
N ILE A 309 21.94 -24.44 8.27
CA ILE A 309 22.97 -24.93 7.35
C ILE A 309 24.09 -25.58 8.15
N SER A 310 24.38 -26.85 7.86
CA SER A 310 25.47 -27.58 8.52
C SER A 310 26.84 -27.00 8.15
N PRO A 311 27.71 -26.65 9.13
CA PRO A 311 29.07 -26.19 8.86
C PRO A 311 29.94 -27.23 8.11
N SER A 312 29.53 -28.50 8.12
CA SER A 312 30.26 -29.58 7.45
C SER A 312 30.30 -29.42 5.92
N TYR A 313 29.31 -28.76 5.30
CA TYR A 313 29.31 -28.56 3.85
C TYR A 313 30.49 -27.70 3.39
N GLN A 314 30.77 -26.61 4.10
CA GLN A 314 31.89 -25.74 3.78
C GLN A 314 33.23 -26.41 4.08
N ARG A 315 33.33 -27.16 5.19
CA ARG A 315 34.53 -27.94 5.50
C ARG A 315 34.82 -29.01 4.45
N ALA A 316 33.80 -29.74 3.99
CA ALA A 316 33.93 -30.75 2.96
C ALA A 316 34.43 -30.17 1.62
N ALA A 317 33.89 -29.01 1.21
CA ALA A 317 34.34 -28.32 0.01
C ALA A 317 35.82 -27.93 0.09
N VAL A 318 36.26 -27.41 1.25
CA VAL A 318 37.68 -27.07 1.47
C VAL A 318 38.56 -28.31 1.47
N SER A 319 38.12 -29.42 2.08
CA SER A 319 38.85 -30.69 2.05
C SER A 319 38.99 -31.30 0.65
N LEU A 320 38.08 -30.97 -0.27
CA LEU A 320 38.16 -31.36 -1.69
C LEU A 320 39.02 -30.40 -2.54
N GLY A 321 39.70 -29.44 -1.91
CA GLY A 321 40.62 -28.51 -2.58
C GLY A 321 40.03 -27.14 -2.95
N ALA A 322 38.78 -26.85 -2.58
CA ALA A 322 38.21 -25.52 -2.81
C ALA A 322 38.82 -24.49 -1.86
N HIS A 323 39.18 -23.31 -2.39
CA HIS A 323 39.57 -22.18 -1.55
C HIS A 323 38.40 -21.75 -0.63
N PRO A 324 38.62 -21.36 0.65
CA PRO A 324 37.54 -21.02 1.58
C PRO A 324 36.54 -19.97 1.05
N PHE A 325 37.02 -18.99 0.29
CA PHE A 325 36.17 -18.00 -0.37
C PHE A 325 35.29 -18.61 -1.47
N ALA A 326 35.83 -19.55 -2.26
CA ALA A 326 35.07 -20.28 -3.26
C ALA A 326 34.04 -21.19 -2.60
N ALA A 327 34.41 -21.92 -1.53
CA ALA A 327 33.49 -22.74 -0.75
C ALA A 327 32.33 -21.91 -0.17
N PHE A 328 32.59 -20.69 0.31
CA PHE A 328 31.55 -19.79 0.77
C PHE A 328 30.58 -19.39 -0.35
N TRP A 329 31.08 -18.85 -1.47
CA TRP A 329 30.20 -18.34 -2.54
C TRP A 329 29.51 -19.44 -3.37
N GLN A 330 30.14 -20.60 -3.52
CA GLN A 330 29.63 -21.69 -4.38
C GLN A 330 28.82 -22.72 -3.59
N VAL A 331 29.10 -22.93 -2.30
CA VAL A 331 28.41 -23.95 -1.49
C VAL A 331 27.50 -23.33 -0.44
N TYR A 332 27.97 -22.33 0.31
CA TYR A 332 27.19 -21.75 1.41
C TYR A 332 26.12 -20.76 0.92
N VAL A 333 26.51 -19.72 0.18
CA VAL A 333 25.61 -18.65 -0.29
C VAL A 333 24.40 -19.18 -1.08
N PRO A 334 24.53 -20.19 -1.97
CA PRO A 334 23.38 -20.70 -2.72
C PRO A 334 22.34 -21.41 -1.85
N GLN A 335 22.70 -21.84 -0.64
CA GLN A 335 21.76 -22.43 0.33
C GLN A 335 21.00 -21.36 1.13
N THR A 336 21.52 -20.13 1.21
CA THR A 336 20.84 -19.03 1.92
C THR A 336 19.83 -18.29 1.04
N VAL A 337 19.66 -18.69 -0.23
CA VAL A 337 18.78 -18.01 -1.21
C VAL A 337 17.34 -17.88 -0.70
N SER A 338 16.80 -18.88 0.01
CA SER A 338 15.45 -18.78 0.59
C SER A 338 15.36 -17.72 1.70
N GLY A 339 16.42 -17.57 2.50
CA GLY A 339 16.51 -16.58 3.58
C GLY A 339 16.75 -15.17 3.06
N VAL A 340 17.69 -15.03 2.11
CA VAL A 340 17.87 -13.78 1.33
C VAL A 340 16.55 -13.41 0.68
N ALA A 341 15.83 -14.43 0.17
CA ALA A 341 14.61 -14.17 -0.51
C ALA A 341 13.51 -13.62 0.43
N ALA A 342 13.27 -14.31 1.54
CA ALA A 342 12.30 -13.87 2.53
C ALA A 342 12.65 -12.49 3.12
N GLY A 343 13.93 -12.23 3.42
CA GLY A 343 14.37 -10.94 3.97
C GLY A 343 14.23 -9.78 2.98
N THR A 344 14.66 -9.98 1.72
CA THR A 344 14.60 -8.94 0.68
C THR A 344 13.16 -8.53 0.40
N ILE A 345 12.25 -9.48 0.23
CA ILE A 345 10.85 -9.14 -0.06
C ILE A 345 10.16 -8.46 1.13
N LEU A 346 10.44 -8.94 2.35
CA LEU A 346 9.88 -8.36 3.56
C LEU A 346 10.32 -6.91 3.72
N VAL A 347 11.62 -6.63 3.63
CA VAL A 347 12.15 -5.26 3.77
C VAL A 347 11.71 -4.37 2.63
N PHE A 348 11.68 -4.87 1.39
CA PHE A 348 11.25 -4.09 0.24
C PHE A 348 9.80 -3.64 0.36
N ILE A 349 8.88 -4.57 0.70
CA ILE A 349 7.46 -4.24 0.88
C ILE A 349 7.27 -3.27 2.05
N MET A 350 7.98 -3.48 3.17
CA MET A 350 7.93 -2.58 4.32
C MET A 350 8.44 -1.18 3.97
N ALA A 351 9.50 -1.08 3.17
CA ALA A 351 10.08 0.19 2.74
C ALA A 351 9.15 0.96 1.79
N LEU A 352 8.42 0.28 0.89
CA LEU A 352 7.45 0.91 -0.01
C LEU A 352 6.34 1.67 0.74
N GLY A 353 5.85 1.10 1.84
CA GLY A 353 4.78 1.67 2.67
C GLY A 353 5.24 2.72 3.68
N TYR A 354 6.52 3.04 3.71
CA TYR A 354 7.13 3.76 4.81
C TYR A 354 7.08 5.27 4.60
N TYR A 355 6.21 5.99 5.32
CA TYR A 355 6.03 7.44 5.12
C TYR A 355 6.56 8.33 6.25
N ILE A 356 6.53 7.87 7.51
CA ILE A 356 6.84 8.72 8.67
C ILE A 356 8.31 9.18 8.67
N THR A 357 9.25 8.26 8.48
CA THR A 357 10.68 8.62 8.52
C THR A 357 11.11 9.49 7.33
N PRO A 358 10.73 9.21 6.07
CA PRO A 358 11.00 10.14 4.97
C PRO A 358 10.35 11.52 5.17
N ALA A 359 9.16 11.58 5.76
CA ALA A 359 8.48 12.84 6.06
C ALA A 359 9.20 13.68 7.13
N LEU A 360 9.89 13.03 8.07
CA LEU A 360 10.56 13.72 9.18
C LEU A 360 12.06 13.97 8.94
N VAL A 361 12.76 13.03 8.30
CA VAL A 361 14.23 13.04 8.12
C VAL A 361 14.63 13.47 6.71
N GLY A 362 13.74 13.31 5.73
CA GLY A 362 13.98 13.65 4.33
C GLY A 362 13.58 15.08 3.98
N GLY A 363 13.98 15.52 2.79
CA GLY A 363 13.51 16.78 2.22
C GLY A 363 12.20 16.62 1.41
N PRO A 364 11.70 17.70 0.79
CA PRO A 364 10.55 17.65 -0.12
C PRO A 364 10.77 16.69 -1.30
N ALA A 365 12.02 16.60 -1.78
CA ALA A 365 12.42 15.67 -2.84
C ALA A 365 12.58 14.21 -2.36
N ASP A 366 12.30 13.91 -1.09
CA ASP A 366 12.41 12.55 -0.52
C ASP A 366 11.06 11.94 -0.13
N GLN A 367 9.97 12.69 -0.28
CA GLN A 367 8.62 12.20 0.01
C GLN A 367 8.23 11.07 -0.93
N MET A 368 7.67 10.00 -0.35
CA MET A 368 7.28 8.76 -1.03
C MET A 368 5.76 8.70 -1.27
N VAL A 369 5.29 7.78 -2.10
CA VAL A 369 3.84 7.63 -2.42
C VAL A 369 3.00 7.53 -1.14
N SER A 370 3.46 6.78 -0.15
CA SER A 370 2.75 6.60 1.13
C SER A 370 2.54 7.90 1.91
N TYR A 371 3.41 8.90 1.74
CA TYR A 371 3.18 10.23 2.30
C TYR A 371 1.96 10.90 1.65
N TYR A 372 1.86 10.87 0.32
CA TYR A 372 0.74 11.46 -0.39
C TYR A 372 -0.58 10.74 -0.09
N VAL A 373 -0.56 9.41 0.05
CA VAL A 373 -1.73 8.67 0.54
C VAL A 373 -2.19 9.20 1.90
N ALA A 374 -1.26 9.40 2.84
CA ALA A 374 -1.57 9.94 4.16
C ALA A 374 -2.04 11.40 4.11
N TYR A 375 -1.45 12.23 3.24
CA TYR A 375 -1.83 13.62 3.02
C TYR A 375 -3.24 13.74 2.45
N TYR A 376 -3.57 12.96 1.42
CA TYR A 376 -4.91 12.94 0.84
C TYR A 376 -5.95 12.39 1.82
N THR A 377 -5.59 11.44 2.67
CA THR A 377 -6.51 10.90 3.68
C THR A 377 -6.77 11.89 4.82
N ASN A 378 -5.71 12.48 5.39
CA ASN A 378 -5.83 13.21 6.67
C ASN A 378 -5.88 14.73 6.51
N THR A 379 -5.32 15.29 5.44
CA THR A 379 -5.21 16.76 5.28
C THR A 379 -6.29 17.28 4.35
N THR A 380 -6.42 16.71 3.15
CA THR A 380 -7.41 17.17 2.17
C THR A 380 -8.69 16.32 2.17
N ASN A 381 -8.71 15.22 2.92
CA ASN A 381 -9.85 14.31 3.03
C ASN A 381 -10.33 13.82 1.64
N ASN A 382 -9.41 13.68 0.69
CA ASN A 382 -9.60 13.18 -0.67
C ASN A 382 -9.37 11.67 -0.73
N TRP A 383 -10.42 10.93 -0.38
CA TRP A 383 -10.40 9.47 -0.36
C TRP A 383 -10.22 8.87 -1.75
N GLY A 384 -10.72 9.52 -2.81
CA GLY A 384 -10.55 9.05 -4.19
C GLY A 384 -9.09 9.05 -4.63
N MET A 385 -8.37 10.15 -4.37
CA MET A 385 -6.94 10.23 -4.68
C MET A 385 -6.10 9.30 -3.79
N ALA A 386 -6.40 9.23 -2.49
CA ALA A 386 -5.71 8.32 -1.56
C ALA A 386 -5.88 6.85 -1.97
N ALA A 387 -7.12 6.46 -2.32
CA ALA A 387 -7.45 5.12 -2.80
C ALA A 387 -6.76 4.81 -4.13
N SER A 388 -6.74 5.77 -5.06
CA SER A 388 -6.07 5.61 -6.36
C SER A 388 -4.57 5.33 -6.19
N LEU A 389 -3.85 6.21 -5.48
CA LEU A 389 -2.42 6.02 -5.20
C LEU A 389 -2.14 4.72 -4.44
N GLY A 390 -2.97 4.40 -3.44
CA GLY A 390 -2.86 3.15 -2.69
C GLY A 390 -3.10 1.91 -3.55
N SER A 391 -4.07 1.96 -4.47
CA SER A 391 -4.42 0.86 -5.38
C SER A 391 -3.27 0.56 -6.35
N ILE A 392 -2.65 1.59 -6.94
CA ILE A 392 -1.51 1.42 -7.83
C ILE A 392 -0.32 0.86 -7.06
N LEU A 393 -0.03 1.40 -5.87
CA LEU A 393 1.05 0.89 -5.03
C LEU A 393 0.82 -0.57 -4.66
N LEU A 394 -0.42 -0.97 -4.34
CA LEU A 394 -0.80 -2.35 -4.06
C LEU A 394 -0.60 -3.26 -5.27
N VAL A 395 -1.06 -2.85 -6.46
CA VAL A 395 -0.90 -3.61 -7.71
C VAL A 395 0.58 -3.80 -8.03
N VAL A 396 1.39 -2.73 -7.93
CA VAL A 396 2.84 -2.80 -8.15
C VAL A 396 3.49 -3.75 -7.15
N THR A 397 3.14 -3.64 -5.87
CA THR A 397 3.66 -4.52 -4.81
C THR A 397 3.29 -5.98 -5.07
N LEU A 398 2.04 -6.25 -5.45
CA LEU A 398 1.57 -7.60 -5.75
C LEU A 398 2.25 -8.18 -6.99
N LEU A 399 2.42 -7.38 -8.05
CA LEU A 399 3.13 -7.80 -9.26
C LEU A 399 4.58 -8.16 -8.94
N LEU A 400 5.28 -7.34 -8.16
CA LEU A 400 6.64 -7.62 -7.72
C LEU A 400 6.71 -8.89 -6.86
N TYR A 401 5.76 -9.07 -5.94
CA TYR A 401 5.63 -10.29 -5.15
C TYR A 401 5.42 -11.53 -6.03
N LEU A 402 4.54 -11.46 -7.03
CA LEU A 402 4.24 -12.58 -7.93
C LEU A 402 5.43 -12.94 -8.82
N VAL A 403 6.09 -11.93 -9.41
CA VAL A 403 7.32 -12.11 -10.20
C VAL A 403 8.38 -12.76 -9.34
N TYR A 404 8.55 -12.26 -8.13
CA TYR A 404 9.51 -12.79 -7.19
C TYR A 404 9.25 -14.24 -6.81
N HIS A 405 8.02 -14.54 -6.40
CA HIS A 405 7.59 -15.88 -6.04
C HIS A 405 7.80 -16.85 -7.21
N ARG A 406 7.44 -16.46 -8.45
CA ARG A 406 7.69 -17.24 -9.67
C ARG A 406 9.18 -17.56 -9.88
N LEU A 407 10.07 -16.58 -9.69
CA LEU A 407 11.50 -16.75 -9.89
C LEU A 407 12.15 -17.66 -8.83
N VAL A 408 11.75 -17.50 -7.56
CA VAL A 408 12.31 -18.29 -6.45
C VAL A 408 11.79 -19.73 -6.47
N ASN A 409 10.49 -19.96 -6.71
CA ASN A 409 9.95 -21.32 -6.78
C ASN A 409 10.50 -22.11 -7.97
N ARG A 410 10.74 -21.49 -9.13
CA ARG A 410 11.38 -22.16 -10.26
C ARG A 410 12.77 -22.67 -9.89
N LYS A 411 13.56 -21.91 -9.11
CA LYS A 411 14.89 -22.34 -8.66
C LYS A 411 14.83 -23.47 -7.63
N GLN A 412 13.78 -23.54 -6.81
CA GLN A 412 13.58 -24.65 -5.88
C GLN A 412 13.18 -25.95 -6.60
N MET A 413 12.29 -25.88 -7.60
CA MET A 413 11.89 -27.05 -8.39
C MET A 413 12.97 -27.61 -9.32
N ILE A 414 13.93 -26.79 -9.76
CA ILE A 414 15.05 -27.26 -10.61
C ILE A 414 16.16 -27.94 -9.76
N ARG A 415 16.16 -27.74 -8.43
CA ARG A 415 17.17 -28.28 -7.51
C ARG A 415 16.69 -29.45 -6.64
N SER A 416 15.38 -29.74 -6.63
CA SER A 416 14.81 -30.99 -6.10
C SER A 416 14.80 -32.05 -7.18
#